data_AF-G0VJ09-F1
#
_entry.id   AF-G0VJ09-F1
#
_cell.length_a   1.000
_cell.length_b   1.000
_cell.length_c   1.000
_cell.angle_alpha   90.00
_cell.angle_beta   90.00
_cell.angle_gamma   90.00
#
_symmetry.space_group_name_H-M   'P 1'
#
loop_
_entity.id
_entity.type
_entity.pdbx_description
1 polymer ?
#
loop_
_entity_poly.entity_id
_entity_poly.type
_entity_poly.pdbx_seq_one_letter_code
_entity_poly.pdbx_strand_id
1 'polypeptide(L)'
;MDTDLQSAKIKPFIQNLHRQLDQLRPTLDSFTSKSLDDQLISTSDEMVKLDLINKYAYVLTSLMFAYMKVLGVKDTKGIAGELARVKEYMSKVTDLKLKLERKLNHVQDEKTRAKELMVSALNRGHDSPAISSANFKGKHTKFNQKDEKKDSLETMTNRIIKNKKTKGKIVKPSK
;
A
#
# COMPACT_ATOMS: atom_id res chain seq x y z
N MET A 1 44.97 27.43 -37.62
CA MET A 1 45.65 26.57 -36.64
C MET A 1 44.73 26.22 -35.47
N ASP A 2 43.99 27.16 -34.86
CA ASP A 2 43.10 26.85 -33.72
C ASP A 2 41.79 26.10 -34.05
N THR A 3 41.26 26.24 -35.26
CA THR A 3 40.01 25.58 -35.69
C THR A 3 40.15 24.06 -35.85
N ASP A 4 41.33 23.58 -36.24
CA ASP A 4 41.62 22.15 -36.37
C ASP A 4 41.76 21.47 -35.00
N LEU A 5 42.32 22.18 -34.01
CA LEU A 5 42.46 21.70 -32.65
C LEU A 5 41.09 21.59 -31.93
N GLN A 6 40.17 22.51 -32.20
CA GLN A 6 38.80 22.41 -31.68
C GLN A 6 38.01 21.29 -32.37
N SER A 7 38.18 21.11 -33.67
CA SER A 7 37.54 20.01 -34.42
C SER A 7 38.02 18.63 -33.94
N ALA A 8 39.30 18.49 -33.59
CA ALA A 8 39.86 17.27 -33.04
C ALA A 8 39.25 16.90 -31.66
N LYS A 9 38.89 17.90 -30.84
CA LYS A 9 38.24 17.67 -29.53
C LYS A 9 36.77 17.29 -29.63
N ILE A 10 36.07 17.74 -30.69
CA ILE A 10 34.62 17.51 -30.86
C ILE A 10 34.31 16.16 -31.54
N LYS A 11 35.21 15.70 -32.44
CA LYS A 11 35.04 14.43 -33.17
C LYS A 11 34.65 13.23 -32.30
N PRO A 12 35.27 12.97 -31.14
CA PRO A 12 34.89 11.85 -30.27
C PRO A 12 33.46 11.95 -29.74
N PHE A 13 32.96 13.16 -29.43
CA PHE A 13 31.60 13.36 -28.96
C PHE A 13 30.57 13.05 -30.06
N ILE A 14 30.86 13.44 -31.30
CA ILE A 14 30.02 13.14 -32.46
C ILE A 14 30.00 11.63 -32.73
N GLN A 15 31.17 10.98 -32.71
CA GLN A 15 31.25 9.52 -32.89
C GLN A 15 30.49 8.77 -31.80
N ASN A 16 30.59 9.21 -30.54
CA ASN A 16 29.83 8.60 -29.46
C ASN A 16 28.33 8.82 -29.62
N LEU A 17 27.89 10.00 -30.07
CA LEU A 17 26.48 10.27 -30.35
C LEU A 17 25.93 9.36 -31.46
N HIS A 18 26.66 9.21 -32.57
CA HIS A 18 26.27 8.27 -33.64
C HIS A 18 26.13 6.84 -33.10
N ARG A 19 27.11 6.36 -32.33
CA ARG A 19 27.04 5.04 -31.71
C ARG A 19 25.81 4.88 -30.82
N GLN A 20 25.47 5.89 -30.03
CA GLN A 20 24.28 5.86 -29.18
C GLN A 20 22.98 5.81 -30.00
N LEU A 21 22.92 6.55 -31.12
CA LEU A 21 21.78 6.50 -32.04
C LEU A 21 21.64 5.12 -32.70
N ASP A 22 22.75 4.52 -33.13
CA ASP A 22 22.77 3.18 -33.73
C ASP A 22 22.28 2.10 -32.75
N GLN A 23 22.59 2.25 -31.45
CA GLN A 23 22.10 1.35 -30.39
C GLN A 23 20.64 1.60 -30.03
N LEU A 24 20.19 2.86 -30.06
CA LEU A 24 18.83 3.23 -29.67
C LEU A 24 17.79 2.82 -30.72
N ARG A 25 18.14 2.92 -32.01
CA ARG A 25 17.24 2.66 -33.13
C ARG A 25 16.57 1.27 -33.09
N PRO A 26 17.28 0.14 -32.96
CA PRO A 26 16.62 -1.17 -32.89
C PRO A 26 15.73 -1.34 -31.66
N THR A 27 16.11 -0.70 -30.54
CA THR A 27 15.30 -0.71 -29.31
C THR A 27 13.99 0.05 -29.53
N LEU A 28 14.05 1.19 -30.22
CA LEU A 28 12.87 1.99 -30.55
C LEU A 28 11.97 1.28 -31.55
N ASP A 29 12.53 0.66 -32.59
CA ASP A 29 11.77 -0.11 -33.59
C ASP A 29 11.04 -1.29 -32.96
N SER A 30 11.68 -2.00 -32.01
CA SER A 30 11.02 -3.05 -31.24
C SER A 30 9.91 -2.50 -30.34
N PHE A 31 10.14 -1.34 -29.72
CA PHE A 31 9.20 -0.71 -28.79
C PHE A 31 7.93 -0.19 -29.51
N THR A 32 8.09 0.35 -30.72
CA THR A 32 7.02 0.90 -31.55
C THR A 32 6.47 -0.09 -32.58
N SER A 33 6.90 -1.36 -32.53
CA SER A 33 6.47 -2.41 -33.47
C SER A 33 4.97 -2.66 -33.50
N LYS A 34 4.26 -2.34 -32.41
CA LYS A 34 2.80 -2.36 -32.31
C LYS A 34 2.29 -0.98 -31.91
N SER A 35 1.07 -0.63 -32.32
CA SER A 35 0.46 0.63 -31.91
C SER A 35 0.27 0.66 -30.39
N LEU A 36 0.31 1.86 -29.80
CA LEU A 36 0.07 2.03 -28.36
C LEU A 36 -1.31 1.50 -27.97
N ASP A 37 -2.33 1.74 -28.80
CA ASP A 37 -3.69 1.27 -28.56
C ASP A 37 -3.76 -0.26 -28.52
N ASP A 38 -3.10 -0.95 -29.46
CA ASP A 38 -3.04 -2.42 -29.46
C ASP A 38 -2.33 -2.96 -28.20
N GLN A 39 -1.26 -2.30 -27.76
CA GLN A 39 -0.53 -2.67 -26.55
C GLN A 39 -1.37 -2.46 -25.29
N LEU A 40 -2.16 -1.39 -25.23
CA LEU A 40 -3.07 -1.09 -24.12
C LEU A 40 -4.25 -2.05 -24.05
N ILE A 41 -4.83 -2.43 -25.19
CA ILE A 41 -5.92 -3.42 -25.28
C ILE A 41 -5.43 -4.81 -24.87
N SER A 42 -4.20 -5.18 -25.27
CA SER A 42 -3.61 -6.48 -24.95
C SER A 42 -3.25 -6.64 -23.46
N THR A 43 -3.13 -5.53 -22.73
CA THR A 43 -2.72 -5.53 -21.32
C THR A 43 -3.94 -5.50 -20.42
N SER A 44 -4.12 -6.52 -19.57
CA SER A 44 -5.24 -6.56 -18.61
C SER A 44 -4.98 -5.77 -17.33
N ASP A 45 -3.72 -5.64 -16.92
CA ASP A 45 -3.35 -4.95 -15.68
C ASP A 45 -3.22 -3.43 -15.89
N GLU A 46 -4.03 -2.67 -15.18
CA GLU A 46 -4.06 -1.21 -15.23
C GLU A 46 -2.75 -0.57 -14.75
N MET A 47 -2.02 -1.21 -13.82
CA MET A 47 -0.70 -0.73 -13.38
C MET A 47 0.35 -0.84 -14.48
N VAL A 48 0.26 -1.89 -15.30
CA VAL A 48 1.16 -2.08 -16.45
C VAL A 48 0.82 -1.11 -17.56
N LYS A 49 -0.47 -0.83 -17.82
CA LYS A 49 -0.89 0.22 -18.77
C LYS A 49 -0.35 1.59 -18.36
N LEU A 50 -0.46 1.93 -17.08
CA LEU A 50 0.03 3.20 -16.54
C LEU A 50 1.55 3.34 -16.69
N ASP A 51 2.30 2.26 -16.43
CA ASP A 51 3.74 2.21 -16.66
C ASP A 51 4.10 2.37 -18.14
N LEU A 52 3.34 1.73 -19.03
CA LEU A 52 3.52 1.84 -20.47
C LEU A 52 3.32 3.28 -20.97
N ILE A 53 2.22 3.93 -20.61
CA ILE A 53 1.92 5.32 -21.02
C ILE A 53 3.04 6.26 -20.55
N ASN A 54 3.49 6.12 -19.30
CA ASN A 54 4.58 6.94 -18.76
C ASN A 54 5.91 6.68 -19.47
N LYS A 55 6.19 5.43 -19.87
CA LYS A 55 7.37 5.09 -20.69
C LYS A 55 7.33 5.77 -22.05
N TYR A 56 6.19 5.73 -22.75
CA TYR A 56 6.04 6.44 -24.03
C TYR A 56 6.25 7.95 -23.87
N ALA A 57 5.62 8.56 -22.87
CA ALA A 57 5.78 9.98 -22.58
C ALA A 57 7.25 10.34 -22.26
N TYR A 58 7.93 9.51 -21.47
CA TYR A 58 9.35 9.68 -21.13
C TYR A 58 10.25 9.60 -22.36
N VAL A 59 10.07 8.59 -23.21
CA VAL A 59 10.89 8.42 -24.42
C VAL A 59 10.68 9.60 -25.37
N LEU A 60 9.43 9.97 -25.63
CA LEU A 60 9.10 11.06 -26.54
C LEU A 60 9.67 12.41 -26.07
N THR A 61 9.45 12.75 -24.80
CA THR A 61 9.95 14.02 -24.24
C THR A 61 11.48 14.07 -24.18
N SER A 62 12.13 12.94 -23.87
CA SER A 62 13.60 12.82 -23.86
C SER A 62 14.20 12.96 -25.25
N LEU A 63 13.60 12.32 -26.27
CA LEU A 63 14.04 12.43 -27.66
C LEU A 63 13.84 13.86 -28.19
N MET A 64 12.71 14.48 -27.88
CA MET A 64 12.45 15.88 -28.25
C MET A 64 13.46 16.83 -27.61
N PHE A 65 13.78 16.62 -26.32
CA PHE A 65 14.82 17.39 -25.64
C PHE A 65 16.19 17.24 -26.32
N ALA A 66 16.60 16.00 -26.62
CA ALA A 66 17.86 15.74 -27.31
C ALA A 66 17.90 16.40 -28.70
N TYR A 67 16.80 16.30 -29.46
CA TYR A 67 16.65 16.94 -30.76
C TYR A 67 16.80 18.46 -30.68
N MET A 68 16.13 19.12 -29.73
CA MET A 68 16.27 20.57 -29.51
C MET A 68 17.70 20.99 -29.13
N LYS A 69 18.42 20.14 -28.39
CA LYS A 69 19.83 20.39 -28.04
C LYS A 69 20.75 20.32 -29.25
N VAL A 70 20.53 19.36 -30.15
CA VAL A 70 21.29 19.25 -31.40
C VAL A 70 21.02 20.43 -32.32
N LEU A 71 19.77 20.91 -32.38
CA LEU A 71 19.41 22.11 -33.15
C LEU A 71 19.95 23.42 -32.55
N GLY A 72 20.47 23.41 -31.33
CA GLY A 72 20.99 24.62 -30.67
C GLY A 72 19.91 25.61 -30.23
N VAL A 73 18.69 25.14 -29.96
CA VAL A 73 17.59 25.99 -29.48
C VAL A 73 17.93 26.53 -28.08
N LYS A 74 17.89 27.87 -27.93
CA LYS A 74 18.25 28.55 -26.67
C LYS A 74 17.17 28.42 -25.60
N ASP A 75 15.90 28.54 -25.98
CA ASP A 75 14.79 28.37 -25.05
C ASP A 75 14.40 26.89 -24.93
N THR A 76 14.67 26.33 -23.75
CA THR A 76 14.34 24.94 -23.41
C THR A 76 13.30 24.85 -22.30
N LYS A 77 12.70 25.98 -21.89
CA LYS A 77 11.76 26.02 -20.75
C LYS A 77 10.51 25.17 -21.00
N GLY A 78 9.96 25.21 -22.21
CA GLY A 78 8.78 24.40 -22.57
C GLY A 78 9.03 22.91 -22.39
N ILE A 79 10.09 22.38 -23.03
CA ILE A 79 10.42 20.96 -22.94
C ILE A 79 10.91 20.54 -21.55
N ALA A 80 11.60 21.43 -20.82
CA ALA A 80 12.00 21.17 -19.43
C ALA A 80 10.77 21.06 -18.49
N GLY A 81 9.73 21.86 -18.75
CA GLY A 81 8.44 21.74 -18.06
C GLY A 81 7.77 20.38 -18.31
N GLU A 82 7.78 19.90 -19.55
CA GLU A 82 7.24 18.56 -19.88
C GLU A 82 8.06 17.43 -19.24
N LEU A 83 9.39 17.56 -19.17
CA LEU A 83 10.22 16.59 -18.43
C LEU A 83 9.88 16.57 -16.93
N ALA A 84 9.66 17.73 -16.32
CA ALA A 84 9.24 17.82 -14.91
C ALA A 84 7.86 17.18 -14.71
N ARG A 85 6.95 17.38 -15.66
CA ARG A 85 5.61 16.78 -15.66
C ARG A 85 5.68 15.26 -15.75
N VAL A 86 6.48 14.70 -16.66
CA VAL A 86 6.70 13.24 -16.76
C VAL A 86 7.27 12.69 -15.46
N LYS A 87 8.28 13.36 -14.87
CA LYS A 87 8.85 12.98 -13.57
C LYS A 87 7.78 12.92 -12.48
N GLU A 88 6.90 13.91 -12.42
CA GLU A 88 5.80 13.93 -11.46
C GLU A 88 4.86 12.73 -11.63
N TYR A 89 4.47 12.40 -12.86
CA TYR A 89 3.62 11.23 -13.12
C TYR A 89 4.32 9.92 -12.72
N MET A 90 5.61 9.76 -13.02
CA MET A 90 6.37 8.58 -12.59
C MET A 90 6.49 8.47 -11.06
N SER A 91 6.67 9.60 -10.36
CA SER A 91 6.67 9.64 -8.90
C SER A 91 5.32 9.19 -8.33
N LYS A 92 4.21 9.67 -8.90
CA LYS A 92 2.86 9.24 -8.48
C LYS A 92 2.65 7.73 -8.62
N VAL A 93 3.16 7.11 -9.69
CA VAL A 93 3.11 5.64 -9.86
C VAL A 93 3.92 4.93 -8.78
N THR A 94 5.12 5.44 -8.47
CA THR A 94 6.00 4.87 -7.45
C THR A 94 5.34 4.95 -6.06
N ASP A 95 4.75 6.10 -5.74
CA ASP A 95 4.02 6.30 -4.48
C ASP A 95 2.81 5.37 -4.37
N LEU A 96 2.10 5.11 -5.46
CA LEU A 96 1.00 4.16 -5.51
C LEU A 96 1.48 2.73 -5.25
N LYS A 97 2.58 2.31 -5.88
CA LYS A 97 3.19 0.99 -5.65
C LYS A 97 3.59 0.81 -4.18
N LEU A 98 4.28 1.81 -3.60
CA LEU A 98 4.66 1.80 -2.18
C LEU A 98 3.45 1.71 -1.25
N LYS A 99 2.37 2.44 -1.55
CA LYS A 99 1.11 2.35 -0.77
C LYS A 99 0.48 0.97 -0.85
N LEU A 100 0.53 0.33 -2.02
CA LEU A 100 -0.02 -1.00 -2.23
C LEU A 100 0.80 -2.07 -1.49
N GLU A 101 2.12 -1.99 -1.56
CA GLU A 101 3.05 -2.85 -0.81
C GLU A 101 2.84 -2.74 0.70
N ARG A 102 2.71 -1.52 1.23
CA ARG A 102 2.43 -1.30 2.66
C ARG A 102 1.12 -1.95 3.10
N LYS A 103 0.06 -1.87 2.28
CA LYS A 103 -1.22 -2.52 2.57
C LYS A 103 -1.08 -4.04 2.56
N LEU A 104 -0.36 -4.59 1.58
CA LEU A 104 -0.14 -6.03 1.47
C LEU A 104 0.65 -6.57 2.68
N ASN A 105 1.71 -5.87 3.07
CA ASN A 105 2.52 -6.21 4.24
C ASN A 105 1.68 -6.16 5.52
N HIS A 106 0.84 -5.13 5.68
CA HIS A 106 -0.04 -5.02 6.84
C HIS A 106 -1.01 -6.21 6.96
N VAL A 107 -1.63 -6.62 5.85
CA VAL A 107 -2.53 -7.79 5.83
C VAL A 107 -1.76 -9.07 6.17
N GLN A 108 -0.52 -9.22 5.70
CA GLN A 108 0.29 -10.37 6.05
C GLN A 108 0.71 -10.36 7.52
N ASP A 109 1.08 -9.21 8.06
CA ASP A 109 1.42 -9.04 9.48
C ASP A 109 0.22 -9.36 10.38
N GLU A 110 -1.00 -8.99 9.98
CA GLU A 110 -2.20 -9.39 10.70
C GLU A 110 -2.45 -10.90 10.63
N LYS A 111 -2.23 -11.52 9.46
CA LYS A 111 -2.39 -12.96 9.27
C LYS A 111 -1.36 -13.75 10.08
N THR A 112 -0.11 -13.30 10.15
CA THR A 112 0.94 -13.94 10.96
C THR A 112 0.63 -13.80 12.45
N ARG A 113 0.26 -12.61 12.92
CA ARG A 113 -0.17 -12.39 14.31
C ARG A 113 -1.37 -13.26 14.68
N ALA A 114 -2.39 -13.35 13.83
CA ALA A 114 -3.54 -14.21 14.06
C ALA A 114 -3.13 -15.69 14.15
N LYS A 115 -2.24 -16.14 13.26
CA LYS A 115 -1.70 -17.51 13.30
C LYS A 115 -0.94 -17.78 14.61
N GLU A 116 -0.09 -16.87 15.06
CA GLU A 116 0.64 -16.98 16.33
C GLU A 116 -0.31 -17.05 17.53
N LEU A 117 -1.37 -16.24 17.54
CA LEU A 117 -2.40 -16.30 18.57
C LEU A 117 -3.15 -17.64 18.58
N MET A 118 -3.49 -18.19 17.42
CA MET A 118 -4.13 -19.51 17.34
C MET A 118 -3.21 -20.63 17.81
N VAL A 119 -1.95 -20.64 17.38
CA VAL A 119 -0.95 -21.64 17.80
C VAL A 119 -0.71 -21.56 19.30
N SER A 120 -0.57 -20.36 19.85
CA SER A 120 -0.38 -20.18 21.30
C SER A 120 -1.63 -20.59 22.10
N ALA A 121 -2.84 -20.35 21.60
CA ALA A 121 -4.08 -20.81 22.22
C ALA A 121 -4.22 -22.35 22.19
N LEU A 122 -3.87 -23.00 21.08
CA LEU A 122 -3.91 -24.46 20.94
C LEU A 122 -2.86 -25.14 21.84
N ASN A 123 -1.63 -24.62 21.87
CA ASN A 123 -0.54 -25.18 22.66
C ASN A 123 -0.76 -25.01 24.17
N ARG A 124 -1.46 -23.94 24.61
CA ARG A 124 -1.87 -23.79 26.01
C ARG A 124 -3.06 -24.68 26.41
N GLY A 125 -3.77 -25.26 25.43
CA GLY A 125 -4.93 -26.11 25.66
C GLY A 125 -4.60 -27.55 26.08
N HIS A 126 -3.34 -27.98 26.02
CA HIS A 126 -2.96 -29.36 26.39
C HIS A 126 -2.68 -29.54 27.90
N ASP A 127 -2.43 -28.45 28.65
CA ASP A 127 -2.04 -28.54 30.07
C ASP A 127 -3.08 -27.97 31.06
N SER A 128 -4.11 -27.24 30.63
CA SER A 128 -5.29 -26.91 31.48
C SER A 128 -6.34 -26.08 30.72
N PRO A 129 -7.64 -26.23 31.03
CA PRO A 129 -8.70 -25.44 30.39
C PRO A 129 -8.53 -23.94 30.64
N ALA A 130 -8.76 -23.13 29.59
CA ALA A 130 -8.54 -21.68 29.56
C ALA A 130 -9.37 -20.84 30.56
N ILE A 131 -10.38 -21.46 31.18
CA ILE A 131 -11.08 -20.87 32.33
C ILE A 131 -10.67 -21.68 33.55
N SER A 132 -9.92 -21.05 34.46
CA SER A 132 -9.53 -21.69 35.70
C SER A 132 -10.77 -22.24 36.42
N SER A 133 -10.70 -23.48 36.89
CA SER A 133 -11.76 -24.11 37.70
C SER A 133 -12.12 -23.27 38.94
N ALA A 134 -11.24 -22.35 39.35
CA ALA A 134 -11.50 -21.33 40.36
C ALA A 134 -12.69 -20.41 40.03
N ASN A 135 -12.95 -20.11 38.75
CA ASN A 135 -14.09 -19.28 38.35
C ASN A 135 -15.45 -20.01 38.37
N PHE A 136 -15.44 -21.34 38.42
CA PHE A 136 -16.64 -22.18 38.47
C PHE A 136 -16.93 -22.77 39.87
N LYS A 137 -15.96 -22.70 40.80
CA LYS A 137 -16.21 -23.05 42.21
C LYS A 137 -17.14 -22.01 42.85
N GLY A 138 -18.38 -22.42 43.15
CA GLY A 138 -19.32 -21.66 43.98
C GLY A 138 -20.41 -20.84 43.26
N LYS A 139 -20.43 -20.75 41.92
CA LYS A 139 -21.48 -19.99 41.19
C LYS A 139 -22.73 -20.79 40.84
N HIS A 140 -22.67 -22.13 40.84
CA HIS A 140 -23.82 -23.00 40.55
C HIS A 140 -23.86 -24.21 41.49
N THR A 141 -24.13 -23.99 42.78
CA THR A 141 -24.36 -25.07 43.78
C THR A 141 -25.84 -25.36 44.03
N LYS A 142 -26.74 -24.99 43.12
CA LYS A 142 -28.20 -25.20 43.28
C LYS A 142 -28.64 -26.67 43.24
N PHE A 143 -27.76 -27.61 42.93
CA PHE A 143 -28.08 -29.04 42.80
C PHE A 143 -27.50 -29.92 43.92
N ASN A 144 -26.75 -29.35 44.88
CA ASN A 144 -26.16 -30.08 46.01
C ASN A 144 -26.79 -29.67 47.35
N GLN A 145 -28.12 -29.62 47.42
CA GLN A 145 -28.81 -29.66 48.71
C GLN A 145 -29.66 -30.92 48.75
N LYS A 146 -29.16 -31.90 49.50
CA LYS A 146 -29.98 -32.97 50.06
C LYS A 146 -31.02 -32.32 50.97
N ASP A 147 -32.25 -32.74 50.80
CA ASP A 147 -33.41 -32.33 51.59
C ASP A 147 -33.20 -32.59 53.08
N GLU A 148 -33.03 -31.53 53.87
CA GLU A 148 -33.47 -31.47 55.27
C GLU A 148 -34.08 -30.09 55.58
N LYS A 149 -35.06 -30.07 56.47
CA LYS A 149 -36.29 -29.25 56.42
C LYS A 149 -36.23 -27.87 57.12
N LYS A 150 -37.12 -27.00 56.61
CA LYS A 150 -38.02 -26.02 57.28
C LYS A 150 -37.52 -24.66 57.79
N ASP A 151 -38.37 -23.68 57.44
CA ASP A 151 -38.64 -22.34 57.99
C ASP A 151 -37.60 -21.21 57.83
N SER A 152 -37.87 -20.33 56.85
CA SER A 152 -37.80 -18.86 56.98
C SER A 152 -38.11 -18.16 55.64
N LEU A 153 -39.39 -18.18 55.23
CA LEU A 153 -39.85 -17.55 53.99
C LEU A 153 -40.12 -16.03 54.11
N GLU A 154 -39.86 -15.39 55.26
CA GLU A 154 -40.34 -14.02 55.49
C GLU A 154 -39.31 -12.89 55.27
N THR A 155 -38.03 -13.19 55.04
CA THR A 155 -37.00 -12.12 55.03
C THR A 155 -36.56 -11.63 53.65
N MET A 156 -36.95 -12.28 52.54
CA MET A 156 -36.46 -11.93 51.19
C MET A 156 -37.34 -10.97 50.37
N THR A 157 -38.60 -10.76 50.73
CA THR A 157 -39.49 -9.87 49.96
C THR A 157 -39.17 -8.38 50.16
N ASN A 158 -38.56 -7.99 51.29
CA ASN A 158 -38.27 -6.57 51.61
C ASN A 158 -37.01 -5.98 50.94
N ARG A 159 -36.13 -6.79 50.33
CA ARG A 159 -34.93 -6.25 49.62
C ARG A 159 -35.18 -5.92 48.15
N ILE A 160 -36.21 -6.48 47.52
CA ILE A 160 -36.44 -6.31 46.08
C ILE A 160 -37.05 -4.94 45.74
N ILE A 161 -37.70 -4.27 46.70
CA ILE A 161 -38.43 -3.01 46.45
C ILE A 161 -37.51 -1.76 46.45
N LYS A 162 -36.32 -1.80 47.05
CA LYS A 162 -35.49 -0.59 47.25
C LYS A 162 -34.53 -0.21 46.10
N ASN A 163 -34.22 -1.09 45.15
CA ASN A 163 -33.21 -0.80 44.11
C ASN A 163 -33.75 -0.30 42.75
N LYS A 164 -35.02 0.13 42.68
CA LYS A 164 -35.65 0.59 41.44
C LYS A 164 -35.67 2.12 41.28
N LYS A 165 -34.62 2.85 41.69
CA LYS A 165 -34.46 4.29 41.38
C LYS A 165 -32.99 4.70 41.32
N THR A 166 -32.38 4.66 40.13
CA THR A 166 -31.41 5.66 39.63
C THR A 166 -31.11 5.40 38.14
N LYS A 167 -31.96 5.91 37.24
CA LYS A 167 -31.57 6.17 35.85
C LYS A 167 -30.81 7.49 35.82
N GLY A 168 -29.48 7.45 35.69
CA GLY A 168 -28.60 8.61 35.58
C GLY A 168 -28.48 9.10 34.14
N LYS A 169 -28.68 10.42 33.97
CA LYS A 169 -28.73 11.24 32.75
C LYS A 169 -27.46 11.14 31.86
N ILE A 170 -27.68 11.13 30.54
CA ILE A 170 -26.66 11.45 29.52
C ILE A 170 -26.60 12.99 29.38
N VAL A 171 -25.41 13.58 29.49
CA VAL A 171 -25.17 15.02 29.25
C VAL A 171 -24.42 15.16 27.91
N LYS A 172 -24.92 16.02 27.02
CA LYS A 172 -24.28 16.36 25.73
C LYS A 172 -23.24 17.48 25.92
N PRO A 173 -22.15 17.51 25.13
CA PRO A 173 -21.15 18.58 25.19
C PRO A 173 -21.65 19.85 24.50
N SER A 174 -21.27 21.01 25.05
CA SER A 174 -21.50 22.35 24.48
C SER A 174 -20.54 22.61 23.32
N LYS A 175 -21.02 23.43 22.36
CA LYS A 175 -20.24 24.06 21.28
C LYS A 175 -19.03 24.83 21.81
#